data_AF-A0A1Q3CIE6-F1
#
_entry.id   AF-A0A1Q3CIE6-F1
#
_cell.length_a   1.000
_cell.length_b   1.000
_cell.length_c   1.000
_cell.angle_alpha   90.00
_cell.angle_beta   90.00
_cell.angle_gamma   90.00
#
_symmetry.space_group_name_H-M   'P 1'
#
loop_
_entity.id
_entity.type
_entity.pdbx_description
1 polymer ?
#
loop_
_entity_poly.entity_id
_entity_poly.type
_entity_poly.pdbx_seq_one_letter_code
_entity_poly.pdbx_strand_id
1 'polypeptide(L)'
;MFYIKLVKEFYMNLRITSSVHEEFALSSSVKGQRILLDARILASILSIPHTGLYVFEYKKWPKVEGFNPNEILSILYPNEPHIHPNLSLCTNKLSMNHHLLDHIIVHQMLHTGGGYAMLTKMQAFLMWCIISKVEY
;
A
#
# COMPACT_ATOMS: atom_id res chain seq x y z
N MET A 1 17.36 22.61 -16.14
CA MET A 1 15.90 22.37 -16.28
C MET A 1 15.52 21.29 -17.32
N PHE A 2 16.49 20.53 -17.86
CA PHE A 2 16.23 19.48 -18.86
C PHE A 2 15.52 18.25 -18.26
N TYR A 3 15.90 17.83 -17.05
CA TYR A 3 15.31 16.69 -16.34
C TYR A 3 13.80 16.84 -16.12
N ILE A 4 13.33 18.02 -15.68
CA ILE A 4 11.90 18.27 -15.43
C ILE A 4 11.07 18.06 -16.70
N LYS A 5 11.60 18.41 -17.87
CA LYS A 5 10.90 18.22 -19.14
C LYS A 5 10.75 16.73 -19.48
N LEU A 6 11.79 15.94 -19.25
CA LEU A 6 11.74 14.48 -19.47
C LEU A 6 10.79 13.78 -18.50
N VAL A 7 10.79 14.17 -17.22
CA VAL A 7 9.89 13.61 -16.22
C VAL A 7 8.44 13.92 -16.56
N LYS A 8 8.13 15.16 -16.96
CA LYS A 8 6.79 15.53 -17.41
C LYS A 8 6.35 14.73 -18.64
N GLU A 9 7.23 14.60 -19.63
CA GLU A 9 6.96 13.80 -20.83
C GLU A 9 6.69 12.33 -20.48
N PHE A 10 7.48 11.76 -19.56
CA PHE A 10 7.27 10.40 -19.06
C PHE A 10 5.86 10.21 -18.47
N TYR A 11 5.44 11.08 -17.54
CA TYR A 11 4.12 10.95 -16.89
C TYR A 11 2.96 11.25 -17.84
N MET A 12 3.12 12.21 -18.77
CA MET A 12 2.09 12.53 -19.78
C MET A 12 1.84 11.37 -20.74
N ASN A 13 2.87 10.57 -21.03
CA ASN A 13 2.79 9.44 -21.94
C ASN A 13 2.58 8.09 -21.22
N LEU A 14 2.46 8.09 -19.89
CA LEU A 14 2.31 6.87 -19.09
C LEU A 14 0.95 6.22 -19.35
N ARG A 15 0.97 4.93 -19.71
CA ARG A 15 -0.21 4.13 -20.07
C ARG A 15 -0.10 2.74 -19.49
N ILE A 16 -1.25 2.20 -19.12
CA ILE A 16 -1.40 0.79 -18.77
C ILE A 16 -1.46 -0.02 -20.07
N THR A 17 -0.63 -1.05 -20.18
CA THR A 17 -0.69 -2.04 -21.24
C THR A 17 -0.94 -3.41 -20.62
N SER A 18 -2.03 -4.05 -21.02
CA SER A 18 -2.32 -5.45 -20.69
C SER A 18 -2.64 -6.21 -21.97
N SER A 19 -2.17 -7.44 -22.08
CA SER A 19 -2.60 -8.40 -23.08
C SER A 19 -3.26 -9.59 -22.39
N VAL A 20 -4.05 -10.38 -23.12
CA VAL A 20 -4.85 -11.49 -22.57
C VAL A 20 -3.98 -12.55 -21.85
N HIS A 21 -2.66 -12.56 -22.11
CA HIS A 21 -1.73 -13.58 -21.62
C HIS A 21 -0.47 -13.00 -20.94
N GLU A 22 -0.37 -11.68 -20.76
CA GLU A 22 0.79 -11.05 -20.11
C GLU A 22 0.40 -10.39 -18.78
N GLU A 23 1.36 -10.38 -17.85
CA GLU A 23 1.26 -9.58 -16.64
C GLU A 23 1.09 -8.09 -16.99
N PHE A 24 0.37 -7.38 -16.13
CA PHE A 24 0.20 -5.94 -16.25
C PHE A 24 1.56 -5.23 -16.36
N ALA A 25 1.68 -4.33 -17.35
CA ALA A 25 2.85 -3.48 -17.50
C ALA A 25 2.45 -2.01 -17.67
N LEU A 26 3.27 -1.12 -17.13
CA LEU A 26 3.23 0.30 -17.45
C LEU A 26 4.14 0.57 -18.63
N SER A 27 3.70 1.42 -19.55
CA SER A 27 4.52 1.88 -20.67
C SER A 27 4.49 3.40 -20.76
N SER A 28 5.62 3.99 -21.13
CA SER A 28 5.71 5.40 -21.48
C SER A 28 6.64 5.57 -22.68
N SER A 29 6.62 6.74 -23.31
CA SER A 29 7.55 7.12 -24.37
C SER A 29 8.17 8.47 -24.04
N VAL A 30 9.49 8.55 -24.08
CA VAL A 30 10.26 9.78 -23.85
C VAL A 30 11.23 9.93 -25.01
N LYS A 31 11.15 11.05 -25.74
CA LYS A 31 11.95 11.29 -26.96
C LYS A 31 11.86 10.17 -28.00
N GLY A 32 10.69 9.55 -28.12
CA GLY A 32 10.47 8.41 -29.01
C GLY A 32 11.02 7.07 -28.50
N GLN A 33 11.69 7.04 -27.35
CA GLN A 33 12.14 5.82 -26.72
C GLN A 33 11.04 5.26 -25.82
N ARG A 34 10.60 4.03 -26.10
CA ARG A 34 9.63 3.32 -25.24
C ARG A 34 10.33 2.83 -23.97
N ILE A 35 9.72 3.12 -22.83
CA ILE A 35 10.07 2.61 -21.52
C ILE A 35 8.96 1.65 -21.09
N LEU A 36 9.33 0.41 -20.79
CA LEU A 36 8.42 -0.62 -20.30
C LEU A 36 8.78 -0.92 -18.84
N LEU A 37 7.76 -0.96 -17.98
CA LEU A 37 7.88 -1.24 -16.56
C LEU A 37 6.89 -2.36 -16.24
N ASP A 38 7.33 -3.61 -16.34
CA ASP A 38 6.58 -4.77 -15.86
C ASP A 38 6.73 -4.91 -14.34
N ALA A 39 5.97 -5.83 -13.73
CA ALA A 39 6.00 -6.05 -12.28
C ALA A 39 7.42 -6.39 -11.77
N ARG A 40 8.22 -7.12 -12.56
CA ARG A 40 9.60 -7.51 -12.22
C ARG A 40 10.55 -6.30 -12.22
N ILE A 41 10.47 -5.46 -13.26
CA ILE A 41 11.27 -4.25 -13.37
C ILE A 41 10.92 -3.29 -12.24
N LEU A 42 9.62 -3.09 -11.97
CA LEU A 42 9.16 -2.27 -10.86
C LEU A 42 9.66 -2.80 -9.51
N ALA A 43 9.55 -4.11 -9.29
CA ALA A 43 10.04 -4.75 -8.08
C ALA A 43 11.55 -4.53 -7.88
N SER A 44 12.34 -4.66 -8.96
CA SER A 44 13.78 -4.39 -8.95
C SER A 44 14.11 -2.93 -8.63
N ILE A 45 13.43 -1.97 -9.29
CA ILE A 45 13.63 -0.52 -9.05
C ILE A 45 13.31 -0.16 -7.60
N LEU A 46 12.22 -0.68 -7.06
CA LEU A 46 11.76 -0.41 -5.70
C LEU A 46 12.49 -1.24 -4.64
N SER A 47 13.36 -2.17 -5.04
CA SER A 47 14.03 -3.12 -4.15
C SER A 47 13.05 -3.93 -3.29
N ILE A 48 11.93 -4.36 -3.90
CA ILE A 48 10.93 -5.23 -3.26
C ILE A 48 10.96 -6.62 -3.89
N PRO A 49 10.66 -7.69 -3.13
CA PRO A 49 10.58 -9.04 -3.69
C PRO A 49 9.53 -9.15 -4.80
N HIS A 50 9.86 -9.81 -5.90
CA HIS A 50 8.90 -10.16 -6.95
C HIS A 50 8.25 -11.51 -6.64
N THR A 51 7.36 -11.52 -5.65
CA THR A 51 6.66 -12.72 -5.17
C THR A 51 5.36 -13.04 -5.93
N GLY A 52 5.11 -12.33 -7.03
CA GLY A 52 3.92 -12.49 -7.88
C GLY A 52 2.77 -11.54 -7.50
N LEU A 53 1.61 -11.74 -8.12
CA LEU A 53 0.41 -10.92 -7.88
C LEU A 53 -0.23 -11.27 -6.53
N TYR A 54 -0.20 -10.34 -5.58
CA TYR A 54 -0.99 -10.43 -4.35
C TYR A 54 -2.29 -9.66 -4.51
N VAL A 55 -3.41 -10.38 -4.48
CA VAL A 55 -4.74 -9.77 -4.44
C VAL A 55 -5.18 -9.68 -2.98
N PHE A 56 -5.38 -8.46 -2.50
CA PHE A 56 -5.93 -8.22 -1.18
C PHE A 56 -7.45 -8.12 -1.25
N GLU A 57 -8.15 -9.02 -0.56
CA GLU A 57 -9.58 -8.89 -0.36
C GLU A 57 -9.86 -7.82 0.69
N TYR A 58 -10.59 -6.77 0.32
CA TYR A 58 -10.88 -5.61 1.19
C TYR A 58 -11.41 -5.98 2.60
N LYS A 59 -12.21 -7.04 2.70
CA LYS A 59 -12.87 -7.46 3.97
C LYS A 59 -12.08 -8.50 4.76
N LYS A 60 -10.97 -9.03 4.23
CA LYS A 60 -10.16 -10.06 4.89
C LYS A 60 -8.81 -9.51 5.27
N TRP A 61 -8.17 -10.16 6.24
CA TRP A 61 -6.78 -9.86 6.54
C TRP A 61 -5.89 -10.36 5.40
N PRO A 62 -4.90 -9.57 4.99
CA PRO A 62 -3.84 -10.03 4.09
C PRO A 62 -3.21 -11.32 4.58
N LYS A 63 -3.02 -12.28 3.66
CA LYS A 63 -2.26 -13.51 3.93
C LYS A 63 -0.84 -13.31 3.43
N VAL A 64 -0.02 -12.69 4.26
CA VAL A 64 1.38 -12.39 3.97
C VAL A 64 2.24 -13.12 5.00
N GLU A 65 3.35 -13.69 4.56
CA GLU A 65 4.30 -14.37 5.45
C GLU A 65 4.80 -13.41 6.55
N GLY A 66 4.81 -13.90 7.79
CA GLY A 66 5.23 -13.11 8.96
C GLY A 66 4.18 -12.11 9.48
N PHE A 67 3.05 -11.91 8.81
CA PHE A 67 2.00 -11.02 9.31
C PHE A 67 0.99 -11.76 10.19
N ASN A 68 0.83 -11.31 11.44
CA ASN A 68 -0.22 -11.76 12.34
C ASN A 68 -1.11 -10.57 12.77
N PRO A 69 -2.43 -10.59 12.45
CA PRO A 69 -3.33 -9.52 12.85
C PRO A 69 -3.32 -9.19 14.35
N ASN A 70 -3.08 -10.17 15.22
CA ASN A 70 -3.06 -9.93 16.66
C ASN A 70 -1.90 -9.01 17.09
N GLU A 71 -0.77 -9.05 16.38
CA GLU A 71 0.39 -8.19 16.68
C GLU A 71 0.03 -6.73 16.47
N ILE A 72 -0.51 -6.36 15.30
CA ILE A 72 -0.90 -4.98 15.04
C ILE A 72 -2.05 -4.54 15.96
N LEU A 73 -2.99 -5.43 16.28
CA LEU A 73 -4.05 -5.09 17.23
C LEU A 73 -3.50 -4.78 18.63
N SER A 74 -2.49 -5.52 19.09
CA SER A 74 -1.84 -5.25 20.38
C SER A 74 -1.11 -3.90 20.40
N ILE A 75 -0.55 -3.48 19.26
CA ILE A 75 0.12 -2.17 19.11
C ILE A 75 -0.89 -1.03 19.03
N LEU A 76 -1.97 -1.20 18.25
CA LEU A 76 -2.96 -0.15 18.02
C LEU A 76 -3.92 0.04 19.20
N TYR A 77 -4.24 -1.03 19.92
CA TYR A 77 -5.24 -1.05 20.99
C TYR A 77 -4.69 -1.75 22.27
N PRO A 78 -3.60 -1.24 22.87
CA PRO A 78 -2.93 -1.90 23.99
C PRO A 78 -3.82 -2.05 25.24
N ASN A 79 -4.87 -1.25 25.37
CA ASN A 79 -5.76 -1.22 26.53
C ASN A 79 -7.12 -1.92 26.31
N GLU A 80 -7.30 -2.64 25.20
CA GLU A 80 -8.57 -3.28 24.83
C GLU A 80 -8.48 -4.81 24.99
N PRO A 81 -8.85 -5.38 26.15
CA PRO A 81 -8.63 -6.80 26.46
C PRO A 81 -9.45 -7.78 25.60
N HIS A 82 -10.48 -7.28 24.91
CA HIS A 82 -11.35 -8.09 24.05
C HIS A 82 -11.13 -7.84 22.55
N ILE A 83 -10.07 -7.12 22.18
CA ILE A 83 -9.78 -6.86 20.77
C ILE A 83 -9.44 -8.17 20.05
N HIS A 84 -10.08 -8.41 18.90
CA HIS A 84 -9.81 -9.58 18.07
C HIS A 84 -9.97 -9.26 16.58
N PRO A 85 -9.34 -10.03 15.67
CA PRO A 85 -9.23 -9.69 14.23
C PRO A 85 -10.57 -9.57 13.47
N ASN A 86 -11.67 -10.04 14.05
CA ASN A 86 -12.99 -10.01 13.42
C ASN A 86 -13.88 -8.85 13.91
N LEU A 87 -13.41 -8.05 14.88
CA LEU A 87 -14.14 -6.86 15.33
C LEU A 87 -14.01 -5.72 14.33
N SER A 88 -14.95 -4.79 14.43
CA SER A 88 -14.76 -3.47 13.85
C SER A 88 -13.70 -2.71 14.65
N LEU A 89 -12.74 -2.16 13.94
CA LEU A 89 -11.60 -1.43 14.52
C LEU A 89 -11.93 0.05 14.51
N CYS A 90 -12.30 0.62 15.66
CA CYS A 90 -12.67 2.03 15.72
C CYS A 90 -11.41 2.89 15.71
N THR A 91 -11.38 3.92 14.86
CA THR A 91 -10.22 4.84 14.78
C THR A 91 -10.08 5.66 16.05
N ASN A 92 -11.17 6.07 16.69
CA ASN A 92 -11.18 6.93 17.88
C ASN A 92 -10.46 6.38 19.13
N LYS A 93 -10.10 5.09 19.13
CA LYS A 93 -9.32 4.44 20.20
C LYS A 93 -7.82 4.41 19.89
N LEU A 94 -7.40 4.91 18.74
CA LEU A 94 -5.99 4.98 18.35
C LEU A 94 -5.27 6.09 19.11
N SER A 95 -3.96 5.92 19.32
CA SER A 95 -3.11 7.00 19.79
C SER A 95 -3.01 8.11 18.75
N MET A 96 -2.59 9.31 19.15
CA MET A 96 -2.43 10.44 18.22
C MET A 96 -1.47 10.13 17.06
N ASN A 97 -0.37 9.41 17.34
CA ASN A 97 0.60 9.01 16.31
C ASN A 97 0.00 7.99 15.33
N HIS A 98 -0.78 7.04 15.84
CA HIS A 98 -1.48 6.07 15.01
C HIS A 98 -2.58 6.71 14.17
N HIS A 99 -3.28 7.72 14.69
CA HIS A 99 -4.24 8.53 13.93
C HIS A 99 -3.58 9.28 12.76
N LEU A 100 -2.41 9.89 13.00
CA LEU A 100 -1.67 10.58 11.96
C LEU A 100 -1.23 9.59 10.86
N LEU A 101 -0.75 8.41 11.26
CA LEU A 101 -0.34 7.37 10.34
C LEU A 101 -1.52 6.85 9.49
N ASP A 102 -2.67 6.57 10.12
CA ASP A 102 -3.89 6.17 9.42
C ASP A 102 -4.31 7.22 8.39
N HIS A 103 -4.32 8.49 8.78
CA HIS A 103 -4.65 9.60 7.88
C HIS A 103 -3.72 9.67 6.66
N ILE A 104 -2.41 9.47 6.85
CA ILE A 104 -1.44 9.41 5.74
C ILE A 104 -1.76 8.22 4.81
N ILE A 105 -2.03 7.04 5.36
CA ILE A 105 -2.36 5.84 4.56
C ILE A 105 -3.64 6.05 3.77
N VAL A 106 -4.70 6.55 4.41
CA VAL A 106 -6.02 6.80 3.80
C VAL A 106 -5.89 7.76 2.62
N HIS A 107 -5.19 8.88 2.81
CA HIS A 107 -5.19 9.98 1.83
C HIS A 107 -4.09 9.87 0.78
N GLN A 108 -2.93 9.31 1.13
CA GLN A 108 -1.77 9.29 0.24
C GLN A 108 -1.53 7.93 -0.42
N MET A 109 -1.91 6.83 0.24
CA MET A 109 -1.67 5.48 -0.29
C MET A 109 -2.91 4.85 -0.91
N LEU A 110 -4.01 4.82 -0.15
CA LEU A 110 -5.22 4.12 -0.58
C LEU A 110 -6.20 5.01 -1.35
N HIS A 111 -6.06 6.34 -1.24
CA HIS A 111 -7.02 7.32 -1.79
C HIS A 111 -8.48 6.96 -1.50
N THR A 112 -8.75 6.31 -0.36
CA THR A 112 -10.09 5.84 0.00
C THR A 112 -10.92 7.00 0.53
N GLY A 113 -11.97 7.40 -0.18
CA GLY A 113 -12.92 8.43 0.25
C GLY A 113 -13.92 7.98 1.33
N GLY A 114 -13.60 6.94 2.10
CA GLY A 114 -14.49 6.36 3.12
C GLY A 114 -14.44 7.10 4.45
N GLY A 115 -15.53 7.04 5.23
CA GLY A 115 -15.66 7.75 6.51
C GLY A 115 -14.66 7.29 7.58
N TYR A 116 -14.10 8.26 8.31
CA TYR A 116 -13.01 8.10 9.29
C TYR A 116 -13.36 7.35 10.58
N ALA A 117 -14.52 6.72 10.68
CA ALA A 117 -14.96 6.11 11.93
C ALA A 117 -14.36 4.72 12.18
N MET A 118 -14.01 4.00 11.11
CA MET A 118 -13.55 2.61 11.17
C MET A 118 -12.26 2.41 10.37
N LEU A 119 -11.31 1.75 11.00
CA LEU A 119 -10.06 1.28 10.42
C LEU A 119 -10.33 -0.03 9.67
N THR A 120 -9.97 -0.06 8.40
CA THR A 120 -10.06 -1.26 7.56
C THR A 120 -8.89 -2.20 7.83
N LYS A 121 -9.06 -3.48 7.51
CA LYS A 121 -7.99 -4.49 7.63
C LYS A 121 -6.78 -4.17 6.74
N MET A 122 -7.02 -3.53 5.60
CA MET A 122 -5.95 -3.07 4.71
C MET A 122 -5.17 -1.91 5.31
N GLN A 123 -5.85 -0.92 5.91
CA GLN A 123 -5.19 0.19 6.62
C GLN A 123 -4.37 -0.34 7.79
N ALA A 124 -4.95 -1.20 8.64
CA ALA A 124 -4.23 -1.82 9.74
C ALA A 124 -2.99 -2.61 9.28
N PHE A 125 -3.10 -3.37 8.18
CA PHE A 125 -1.95 -4.06 7.59
C PHE A 125 -0.85 -3.09 7.12
N LEU A 126 -1.21 -1.99 6.43
CA LEU A 126 -0.24 -0.99 5.99
C LEU A 126 0.42 -0.27 7.18
N MET A 127 -0.33 0.00 8.24
CA MET A 127 0.23 0.52 9.49
C MET A 127 1.25 -0.46 10.08
N TRP A 128 0.94 -1.75 10.12
CA TRP A 128 1.89 -2.79 10.57
C TRP A 128 3.14 -2.82 9.71
N CYS A 129 3.02 -2.76 8.38
CA CYS A 129 4.18 -2.73 7.49
C CYS A 129 5.10 -1.53 7.78
N ILE A 130 4.53 -0.35 8.06
CA ILE A 130 5.32 0.85 8.35
C ILE A 130 5.95 0.75 9.75
N ILE A 131 5.17 0.38 10.76
CA ILE A 131 5.64 0.27 12.15
C ILE A 131 6.74 -0.80 12.27
N SER A 132 6.53 -1.97 11.65
CA SER A 132 7.47 -3.10 11.71
C SER A 132 8.74 -2.90 10.88
N LYS A 133 8.78 -1.89 9.99
CA LYS A 133 10.00 -1.51 9.25
C LYS A 133 10.79 -0.40 9.94
N VAL A 134 10.14 0.35 10.84
CA VAL A 134 10.81 1.27 11.76
C VAL A 134 11.20 0.48 13.01
N GLU A 135 12.16 -0.44 12.85
CA GLU A 135 12.79 -1.08 14.00
C GLU A 135 13.76 -0.05 14.64
N TYR A 136 13.63 0.16 15.95
CA TYR A 136 14.46 1.09 16.75
C TYR A 136 15.75 0.42 17.24
#